data_AF-A0A640SGW2-F1
#
_entry.id   AF-A0A640SGW2-F1
#
_cell.length_a   1.000
_cell.length_b   1.000
_cell.length_c   1.000
_cell.angle_alpha   90.00
_cell.angle_beta   90.00
_cell.angle_gamma   90.00
#
_symmetry.space_group_name_H-M   'P 1'
#
loop_
_entity.id
_entity.type
_entity.pdbx_description
1 polymer ?
#
loop_
_entity_poly.entity_id
_entity_poly.type
_entity_poly.pdbx_seq_one_letter_code
_entity_poly.pdbx_strand_id
1 'polypeptide(L)' 'MASRAPSRTARSAGPALKGVELLEWTGRDLAQGTTDVSFVFETSRVTVFNALDENGLSFGPPGRSQRSHALH' A
#
# COMPACT_ATOMS: atom_id res chain seq x y z
N MET A 1 23.99 -9.05 42.82
CA MET A 1 24.07 -9.33 41.37
C MET A 1 22.72 -8.99 40.76
N ALA A 2 22.67 -8.05 39.80
CA ALA A 2 21.42 -7.47 39.30
C ALA A 2 20.68 -8.43 38.34
N SER A 3 19.37 -8.59 38.56
CA SER A 3 18.45 -9.26 37.64
C SER A 3 18.26 -8.42 36.39
N ARG A 4 18.52 -9.00 35.22
CA ARG A 4 18.34 -8.33 33.92
C ARG A 4 16.88 -8.48 33.51
N ALA A 5 16.09 -7.43 33.67
CA ALA A 5 14.74 -7.35 33.11
C ALA A 5 14.80 -7.49 31.57
N PRO A 6 13.82 -8.14 30.92
CA PRO A 6 13.78 -8.26 29.48
C PRO A 6 13.68 -6.85 28.86
N SER A 7 14.62 -6.54 27.97
CA SER A 7 14.63 -5.30 27.20
C SER A 7 13.36 -5.22 26.36
N ARG A 8 12.48 -4.27 26.70
CA ARG A 8 11.33 -3.85 25.91
C ARG A 8 11.80 -3.62 24.47
N THR A 9 11.35 -4.45 23.54
CA THR A 9 11.66 -4.30 22.12
C THR A 9 11.27 -2.89 21.69
N ALA A 10 12.26 -2.08 21.34
CA ALA A 10 12.00 -0.76 20.80
C ALA A 10 11.31 -0.95 19.45
N ARG A 11 10.02 -0.63 19.38
CA ARG A 11 9.28 -0.57 18.11
C ARG A 11 9.82 0.61 17.32
N SER A 12 10.60 0.35 16.28
CA SER A 12 10.94 1.37 15.30
C SER A 12 9.68 1.82 14.58
N ALA A 13 9.55 3.13 14.37
CA ALA A 13 8.54 3.64 13.45
C ALA A 13 8.93 3.25 12.02
N GLY A 14 7.94 2.83 11.22
CA GLY A 14 8.15 2.58 9.79
C GLY A 14 8.35 3.89 9.00
N PRO A 15 8.59 3.79 7.68
CA PRO A 15 8.70 4.95 6.81
C PRO A 15 7.48 5.88 6.91
N ALA A 16 7.71 7.19 6.81
CA ALA A 16 6.63 8.17 6.86
C ALA A 16 5.74 8.11 5.61
N LEU A 17 4.43 8.02 5.81
CA LEU A 17 3.44 8.08 4.75
C LEU A 17 3.36 9.49 4.16
N LYS A 18 3.42 9.60 2.84
CA LYS A 18 3.38 10.88 2.08
C LYS A 18 2.02 11.14 1.47
N GLY A 19 1.28 10.09 1.13
CA GLY A 19 -0.05 10.22 0.54
C GLY A 19 -0.74 8.88 0.40
N VAL A 20 -2.03 8.96 0.11
CA VAL A 20 -2.87 7.82 -0.25
C VAL A 20 -3.54 8.14 -1.59
N GLU A 21 -3.55 7.16 -2.48
CA GLU A 21 -4.16 7.27 -3.80
C GLU A 21 -5.16 6.13 -4.01
N LEU A 22 -6.23 6.41 -4.74
CA LEU A 22 -7.10 5.40 -5.33
C LEU A 22 -6.60 5.09 -6.74
N LEU A 23 -6.38 3.82 -7.05
CA LEU A 23 -5.98 3.36 -8.37
C LEU A 23 -7.15 2.68 -9.06
N GLU A 24 -7.76 3.35 -10.02
CA GLU A 24 -8.86 2.84 -10.83
C GLU A 24 -8.32 1.98 -11.98
N TRP A 25 -8.85 0.77 -12.16
CA TRP A 25 -8.55 -0.06 -13.31
C TRP A 25 -9.32 0.39 -14.56
N THR A 26 -8.59 0.81 -15.59
CA THR A 26 -9.16 1.30 -16.86
C THR A 26 -9.09 0.27 -17.99
N GLY A 27 -8.71 -0.99 -17.69
CA GLY A 27 -8.77 -2.08 -18.64
C GLY A 27 -10.21 -2.41 -19.05
N ARG A 28 -10.39 -3.04 -20.22
CA ARG A 28 -11.71 -3.44 -20.74
C ARG A 28 -11.98 -4.92 -20.44
N ASP A 29 -11.89 -5.27 -19.17
CA ASP A 29 -12.12 -6.62 -18.64
C ASP A 29 -13.03 -6.56 -17.40
N LEU A 30 -13.19 -7.69 -16.70
CA LEU A 30 -14.07 -7.79 -15.53
C LEU A 30 -13.68 -6.87 -14.36
N ALA A 31 -12.44 -6.39 -14.32
CA ALA A 31 -11.99 -5.46 -13.29
C ALA A 31 -12.26 -4.00 -13.66
N GLN A 32 -12.91 -3.69 -14.79
CA GLN A 32 -13.12 -2.30 -15.20
C GLN A 32 -13.82 -1.47 -14.11
N GLY A 33 -13.19 -0.37 -13.71
CA GLY A 33 -13.70 0.55 -12.69
C GLY A 33 -13.47 0.08 -11.24
N THR A 34 -12.87 -1.09 -11.01
CA THR A 34 -12.44 -1.47 -9.67
C THR A 34 -11.35 -0.51 -9.19
N THR A 35 -11.26 -0.34 -7.88
CA THR A 35 -10.33 0.60 -7.27
C THR A 35 -9.49 -0.08 -6.21
N ASP A 36 -8.18 0.11 -6.30
CA ASP A 36 -7.20 -0.32 -5.32
C ASP A 36 -6.73 0.86 -4.46
N VAL A 37 -6.21 0.58 -3.26
CA VAL A 37 -5.68 1.62 -2.36
C VAL A 37 -4.16 1.57 -2.36
N SER A 38 -3.53 2.69 -2.71
CA SER A 38 -2.07 2.81 -2.77
C SER A 38 -1.53 3.77 -1.71
N PHE A 39 -0.59 3.29 -0.91
CA PHE A 39 0.15 4.05 0.09
C PHE A 39 1.49 4.48 -0.48
N VAL A 40 1.75 5.79 -0.51
CA VAL A 40 2.98 6.37 -1.06
C VAL A 40 3.90 6.78 0.07
N PHE A 41 5.13 6.29 0.05
CA PHE A 41 6.24 6.68 0.92
C PHE A 41 7.31 7.40 0.10
N GLU A 42 8.34 7.93 0.76
CA GLU A 42 9.42 8.69 0.10
C GLU A 42 10.09 7.91 -1.05
N THR A 43 10.36 6.61 -0.85
CA THR A 43 11.11 5.78 -1.81
C THR A 43 10.35 4.53 -2.23
N SER A 44 9.13 4.33 -1.74
CA SER A 44 8.38 3.10 -1.98
C SER A 44 6.88 3.37 -2.08
N ARG A 45 6.18 2.39 -2.64
CA ARG A 45 4.73 2.38 -2.77
C ARG A 45 4.24 0.97 -2.49
N VAL A 46 3.16 0.87 -1.73
CA VAL A 46 2.46 -0.39 -1.43
C VAL A 46 1.01 -0.23 -1.82
N THR A 47 0.51 -1.09 -2.69
CA THR A 47 -0.89 -1.09 -3.11
C THR A 47 -1.57 -2.33 -2.57
N VAL A 48 -2.70 -2.14 -1.88
CA VAL A 48 -3.65 -3.19 -1.55
C VAL A 48 -4.65 -3.25 -2.68
N PHE A 49 -4.68 -4.35 -3.41
CA PHE A 49 -5.58 -4.53 -4.55
C PHE A 49 -6.58 -5.65 -4.31
N ASN A 50 -7.77 -5.51 -4.90
CA ASN A 50 -8.77 -6.57 -4.89
C ASN A 50 -8.63 -7.41 -6.18
N ALA A 51 -8.23 -8.67 -6.05
CA ALA A 51 -8.08 -9.60 -7.18
C ALA A 51 -9.40 -10.32 -7.54
N LEU A 52 -10.55 -9.82 -7.06
CA LEU A 52 -11.91 -10.38 -7.15
C LEU A 52 -12.20 -11.52 -6.17
N ASP A 53 -11.30 -12.49 -6.05
CA ASP A 53 -11.42 -13.62 -5.12
C ASP A 53 -10.66 -13.38 -3.80
N GLU A 54 -9.48 -12.75 -3.88
CA GLU A 54 -8.60 -12.46 -2.75
C GLU A 54 -7.99 -11.05 -2.84
N ASN A 55 -7.67 -10.46 -1.70
CA ASN A 55 -6.91 -9.22 -1.66
C ASN A 55 -5.41 -9.51 -1.74
N GLY A 56 -4.70 -8.75 -2.57
CA GLY A 56 -3.25 -8.86 -2.74
C GLY A 56 -2.50 -7.60 -2.35
N LEU A 57 -1.18 -7.74 -2.32
CA LEU A 57 -0.23 -6.62 -2.18
C LEU A 57 0.66 -6.54 -3.41
N SER A 58 0.79 -5.34 -3.98
CA SER A 58 1.79 -5.04 -4.99
C SER A 58 2.70 -3.90 -4.54
N PHE A 59 3.93 -3.91 -5.06
CA PHE A 59 4.98 -2.97 -4.70
C PHE A 59 5.46 -2.25 -5.94
N GLY A 60 5.65 -0.93 -5.83
CA GLY A 60 6.12 -0.09 -6.93
C GLY A 60 5.00 0.72 -7.60
N PRO A 61 5.31 1.38 -8.73
CA PRO A 61 4.41 2.33 -9.38
C PRO A 61 3.20 1.63 -10.03
N PRO A 62 2.08 2.35 -10.23
CA PRO A 62 0.92 1.81 -10.93
C PRO A 62 1.26 1.36 -12.35
N GLY A 63 0.56 0.32 -12.81
CA GLY A 63 0.64 -0.14 -14.19
C GLY A 63 -0.02 0.82 -15.17
N ARG A 64 0.17 0.60 -16.48
CA ARG A 64 -0.38 1.45 -17.55
C ARG A 64 -1.91 1.53 -17.57
N SER A 65 -2.58 0.49 -17.06
CA SER A 65 -4.04 0.42 -16.99
C SER A 65 -4.61 0.90 -15.66
N GLN A 66 -3.78 1.46 -14.77
CA GLN A 66 -4.22 2.02 -13.50
C GLN A 66 -4.16 3.54 -13.56
N ARG A 67 -5.30 4.18 -13.34
CA ARG A 67 -5.40 5.64 -13.21
C ARG A 67 -5.40 6.01 -11.74
N SER A 68 -4.51 6.94 -11.36
CA SER A 68 -4.40 7.41 -9.98
C SER A 68 -5.30 8.62 -9.71
N HIS A 69 -5.95 8.60 -8.54
CA HIS A 69 -6.73 9.69 -7.98
C HIS A 69 -6.23 9.95 -6.55
N ALA A 70 -5.70 11.16 -6.28
CA ALA A 70 -5.21 11.52 -4.96
C ALA A 70 -6.37 11.65 -3.95
N LEU A 71 -6.17 11.14 -2.73
CA LEU A 71 -7.06 11.40 -1.59
C LEU A 71 -6.54 12.62 -0.81
N HIS A 72 -7.38 13.64 -0.68
CA HIS A 72 -7.10 14.89 0.02
C HIS A 72 -7.67 14.91 1.44
#